data_AF-A0A1F8QA30-F1
#
_entry.id   AF-A0A1F8QA30-F1
#
_cell.length_a   1.000
_cell.length_b   1.000
_cell.length_c   1.000
_cell.angle_alpha   90.00
_cell.angle_beta   90.00
_cell.angle_gamma   90.00
#
_symmetry.space_group_name_H-M   'P 1'
#
loop_
_entity.id
_entity.type
_entity.pdbx_description
1 polymer ?
#
loop_
_entity_poly.entity_id
_entity_poly.type
_entity_poly.pdbx_seq_one_letter_code
_entity_poly.pdbx_strand_id
1 'polypeptide(L)'
;MEQLDPVILRITKSQIAFYHRRAFAWAWIPSRYLPRATAPLVLSLSLHRRDPSTRWKEIVEPAAGHFMHHLELFSVDQLDVQLLGWLQEAFILAG
;
A
#
# COMPACT_ATOMS: atom_id res chain seq x y z
N MET A 1 -15.42 -6.57 -18.06
CA MET A 1 -14.21 -6.32 -17.25
C MET A 1 -13.97 -4.82 -17.31
N GLU A 2 -14.28 -4.10 -16.24
CA GLU A 2 -14.10 -2.64 -16.20
C GLU A 2 -12.61 -2.31 -16.35
N GLN A 3 -12.31 -1.46 -17.33
CA GLN A 3 -10.96 -0.99 -17.58
C GLN A 3 -10.70 0.13 -16.58
N LEU A 4 -9.89 -0.15 -15.55
CA LEU A 4 -9.49 0.85 -14.56
C LEU A 4 -8.69 1.96 -15.27
N ASP A 5 -8.92 3.21 -14.86
CA ASP A 5 -8.14 4.35 -15.31
C ASP A 5 -6.63 4.11 -15.04
N PRO A 6 -5.73 4.69 -15.85
CA PRO A 6 -4.30 4.42 -15.73
C PRO A 6 -3.76 4.92 -14.37
N VAL A 7 -3.03 4.04 -13.68
CA VAL A 7 -2.31 4.40 -12.45
C VAL A 7 -1.12 5.30 -12.80
N ILE A 8 -1.02 6.45 -12.12
CA ILE A 8 0.12 7.37 -12.23
C ILE A 8 1.16 6.99 -11.18
N LEU A 9 2.42 6.90 -11.61
CA LEU A 9 3.56 6.64 -10.73
C LEU A 9 4.32 7.93 -10.43
N ARG A 10 4.61 8.15 -9.14
CA ARG A 10 5.58 9.16 -8.71
C ARG A 10 6.73 8.49 -7.98
N ILE A 11 7.91 8.55 -8.59
CA ILE A 11 9.12 7.95 -8.05
C ILE A 11 9.90 9.02 -7.29
N THR A 12 10.26 8.73 -6.04
CA THR A 12 11.16 9.55 -5.24
C THR A 12 12.43 8.76 -4.92
N LYS A 13 13.35 9.39 -4.16
CA LYS A 13 14.59 8.73 -3.73
C LYS A 13 14.34 7.44 -2.95
N SER A 14 13.30 7.40 -2.12
CA SER A 14 13.07 6.31 -1.15
C SER A 14 11.83 5.46 -1.42
N GLN A 15 10.90 5.93 -2.25
CA GLN A 15 9.63 5.25 -2.46
C GLN A 15 9.04 5.51 -3.85
N ILE A 16 8.16 4.61 -4.27
CA ILE A 16 7.25 4.78 -5.41
C ILE A 16 5.86 4.98 -4.84
N ALA A 17 5.22 6.09 -5.20
CA ALA A 17 3.85 6.40 -4.84
C ALA A 17 2.93 6.16 -6.04
N PHE A 18 1.83 5.47 -5.81
CA PHE A 18 0.80 5.16 -6.79
C PHE A 18 -0.39 6.12 -6.62
N TYR A 19 -0.83 6.70 -7.72
CA TYR A 19 -1.89 7.68 -7.78
C TYR A 19 -2.99 7.24 -8.73
N HIS A 20 -4.23 7.43 -8.31
CA HIS A 20 -5.35 7.65 -9.22
C HIS A 20 -5.53 9.17 -9.33
N ARG A 21 -6.66 9.76 -8.90
CA ARG A 21 -6.72 11.22 -8.64
C ARG A 21 -5.93 11.63 -7.40
N ARG A 22 -5.83 10.74 -6.42
CA ARG A 22 -5.09 10.91 -5.16
C ARG A 22 -4.10 9.76 -4.95
N ALA A 23 -3.12 9.97 -4.07
CA ALA A 23 -2.20 8.90 -3.68
C ALA A 23 -2.97 7.83 -2.89
N PHE A 24 -2.74 6.56 -3.20
CA PHE A 24 -3.47 5.47 -2.56
C PHE A 24 -2.59 4.32 -2.09
N ALA A 25 -1.39 4.20 -2.67
CA ALA A 25 -0.41 3.22 -2.24
C ALA A 25 1.01 3.77 -2.32
N TRP A 26 1.90 3.20 -1.50
CA TRP A 26 3.32 3.54 -1.47
C TRP A 26 4.16 2.29 -1.29
N ALA A 27 5.10 2.07 -2.18
CA ALA A 27 6.06 0.98 -2.10
C ALA A 27 7.45 1.55 -1.77
N TRP A 28 8.10 0.96 -0.77
CA TRP A 28 9.48 1.30 -0.42
C TRP A 28 10.25 0.08 0.08
N ILE A 29 11.57 0.17 0.06
CA ILE A 29 12.49 -0.94 0.39
C ILE A 29 13.25 -0.56 1.68
N PRO A 30 12.76 -0.97 2.86
CA PRO A 30 13.38 -0.57 4.13
C PRO A 30 14.82 -1.04 4.27
N SER A 31 15.16 -2.21 3.73
CA SER A 31 16.50 -2.78 3.79
C SER A 31 17.57 -1.93 3.11
N ARG A 32 17.20 -0.98 2.25
CA ARG A 32 18.11 0.00 1.66
C ARG A 32 18.47 1.16 2.58
N TYR A 33 17.67 1.42 3.61
CA TYR A 33 17.79 2.63 4.45
C TYR A 33 17.92 2.34 5.94
N LEU A 34 17.57 1.13 6.40
CA LEU A 34 17.60 0.74 7.81
C LEU A 34 18.67 -0.33 8.06
N PRO A 35 19.44 -0.23 9.15
CA PRO A 35 20.60 -1.10 9.41
C PRO A 35 20.25 -2.52 9.93
N ARG A 36 18.96 -2.85 10.06
CA ARG A 36 18.49 -4.13 10.63
C ARG A 36 17.79 -4.99 9.59
N ALA A 37 17.68 -6.30 9.87
CA ALA A 37 16.85 -7.20 9.09
C ALA A 37 15.41 -6.64 9.00
N THR A 38 14.99 -6.28 7.79
CA THR A 38 13.70 -5.68 7.49
C THR A 38 13.10 -6.35 6.27
N ALA A 39 11.79 -6.21 6.08
CA ALA A 39 11.13 -6.72 4.89
C ALA A 39 11.79 -6.17 3.61
N PRO A 40 11.90 -7.00 2.55
CA PRO A 40 12.47 -6.56 1.28
C PRO A 40 11.56 -5.54 0.56
N LEU A 41 10.26 -5.51 0.88
CA LEU A 41 9.35 -4.48 0.42
C LEU A 41 8.31 -4.19 1.50
N VAL A 42 7.99 -2.91 1.70
CA VAL A 42 6.80 -2.48 2.45
C VAL A 42 5.85 -1.80 1.49
N LEU A 43 4.61 -2.23 1.50
CA LEU A 43 3.51 -1.62 0.79
C LEU A 43 2.56 -0.97 1.79
N SER A 44 2.39 0.33 1.70
CA SER A 44 1.40 1.08 2.47
C SER A 44 0.18 1.36 1.62
N LEU A 45 -1.03 1.16 2.14
CA LEU A 45 -2.31 1.45 1.47
C LEU A 45 -3.16 2.43 2.29
N SER A 46 -3.88 3.31 1.60
CA SER A 46 -4.87 4.20 2.21
C SER A 46 -6.29 3.65 2.03
N LEU A 47 -6.98 3.35 3.13
CA LEU A 47 -8.36 2.84 3.14
C LEU A 47 -9.28 3.72 4.00
N HIS A 48 -10.58 3.72 3.73
CA HIS A 48 -11.59 4.45 4.53
C HIS A 48 -12.20 3.62 5.66
N ARG A 49 -11.58 2.49 5.99
CA ARG A 49 -11.99 1.59 7.07
C ARG A 49 -10.77 0.93 7.67
N ARG A 50 -10.85 0.59 8.96
CA ARG A 50 -9.84 -0.26 9.60
C ARG A 50 -10.05 -1.71 9.18
N ASP A 51 -9.24 -2.18 8.23
CA ASP A 51 -9.21 -3.61 7.90
C ASP A 51 -8.63 -4.47 9.05
N PRO A 52 -9.29 -5.55 9.48
CA PRO A 52 -8.89 -6.32 10.66
C PRO A 52 -7.86 -7.42 10.38
N SER A 53 -7.36 -7.56 9.15
CA SER A 53 -6.45 -8.64 8.80
C SER A 53 -5.17 -8.60 9.65
N THR A 54 -4.73 -9.77 10.11
CA THR A 54 -3.49 -9.94 10.86
C THR A 54 -2.24 -9.80 9.97
N ARG A 55 -2.41 -9.67 8.65
CA ARG A 55 -1.31 -9.42 7.72
C ARG A 55 -0.73 -8.02 7.88
N TRP A 56 -1.53 -7.06 8.31
CA TRP A 56 -1.05 -5.70 8.53
C TRP A 56 -0.03 -5.71 9.66
N LYS A 57 1.18 -5.27 9.34
CA LYS A 57 2.20 -5.01 10.36
C LYS A 57 1.77 -3.87 11.27
N GLU A 58 1.21 -2.83 10.67
CA GLU A 58 0.80 -1.63 11.37
C GLU A 58 -0.41 -1.01 10.67
N ILE A 59 -1.32 -0.48 11.48
CA ILE A 59 -2.45 0.31 11.00
C ILE A 59 -2.46 1.58 11.84
N VAL A 60 -2.40 2.72 11.16
CA VAL A 60 -2.54 4.04 11.79
C VAL A 60 -3.74 4.75 11.20
N GLU A 61 -4.31 5.70 11.94
CA GLU A 61 -5.43 6.55 11.50
C GLU A 61 -4.94 8.01 11.48
N PRO A 62 -4.31 8.49 10.38
CA PRO A 62 -3.77 9.84 10.34
C PRO A 62 -4.84 10.93 10.44
N ALA A 63 -6.08 10.61 10.04
CA ALA A 63 -7.25 11.45 10.18
C ALA A 63 -8.48 10.55 10.40
N ALA A 64 -9.52 11.07 11.06
CA ALA A 64 -10.72 10.30 11.37
C ALA A 64 -11.31 9.65 10.11
N GLY A 65 -11.47 8.33 10.13
CA GLY A 65 -11.98 7.54 9.01
C GLY A 65 -10.98 7.27 7.88
N HIS A 66 -9.75 7.76 7.96
CA HIS A 66 -8.68 7.51 7.00
C HIS A 66 -7.59 6.69 7.65
N PHE A 67 -7.40 5.48 7.15
CA PHE A 67 -6.45 4.52 7.69
C PHE A 67 -5.30 4.29 6.72
N MET A 68 -4.10 4.28 7.26
CA MET A 68 -2.89 3.87 6.55
C MET A 68 -2.45 2.51 7.06
N HIS A 69 -2.47 1.53 6.17
CA HIS A 69 -2.16 0.14 6.44
C HIS A 69 -0.80 -0.22 5.87
N HIS A 70 0.11 -0.71 6.70
CA HIS A 70 1.46 -1.11 6.31
C HIS A 70 1.58 -2.62 6.24
N LEU A 71 1.98 -3.13 5.08
CA LEU A 71 2.21 -4.55 4.84
C LEU A 71 3.67 -4.81 4.52
N GLU A 72 4.26 -5.76 5.22
CA GLU A 72 5.57 -6.30 4.87
C GLU A 72 5.41 -7.46 3.88
N LEU A 73 6.13 -7.37 2.77
CA LEU A 73 6.15 -8.36 1.70
C LEU A 73 7.55 -8.96 1.63
N PHE A 74 7.63 -10.28 1.80
CA PHE A 74 8.84 -11.10 1.78
C PHE A 74 8.95 -11.96 0.51
N SER A 75 7.83 -12.25 -0.16
CA SER A 75 7.81 -12.97 -1.44
C SER A 75 6.73 -12.44 -2.38
N VAL A 76 6.87 -12.76 -3.67
CA VAL A 76 5.88 -12.42 -4.71
C VAL A 76 4.55 -13.13 -4.49
N ASP A 77 4.55 -14.32 -3.89
CA ASP A 77 3.32 -15.09 -3.63
C ASP A 77 2.36 -14.38 -2.66
N GLN A 78 2.84 -13.40 -1.91
CA GLN A 78 2.01 -12.55 -1.05
C GLN A 78 1.20 -11.50 -1.83
N LEU A 79 1.44 -11.34 -3.14
CA LEU A 79 0.56 -10.63 -4.08
C LEU A 79 -0.68 -11.46 -4.44
N ASP A 80 -1.36 -11.95 -3.41
CA ASP A 80 -2.54 -12.79 -3.52
C ASP A 80 -3.81 -11.98 -3.78
N VAL A 81 -4.92 -12.69 -3.98
CA VAL A 81 -6.24 -12.11 -4.26
C VAL A 81 -6.68 -11.13 -3.17
N GLN A 82 -6.33 -11.38 -1.90
CA GLN A 82 -6.70 -10.49 -0.81
C GLN A 82 -5.97 -9.15 -0.91
N LEU A 83 -4.65 -9.17 -1.16
CA LEU A 83 -3.88 -7.95 -1.34
C LEU A 83 -4.33 -7.18 -2.59
N LEU A 84 -4.58 -7.89 -3.70
CA LEU A 84 -5.12 -7.28 -4.91
C LEU A 84 -6.48 -6.63 -4.67
N GLY A 85 -7.33 -7.25 -3.85
CA GLY A 85 -8.62 -6.69 -3.43
C GLY A 85 -8.46 -5.37 -2.67
N TRP A 86 -7.53 -5.30 -1.71
CA TRP A 86 -7.26 -4.04 -0.98
C TRP A 86 -6.67 -2.96 -1.88
N LEU A 87 -5.78 -3.32 -2.81
CA LEU A 87 -5.23 -2.38 -3.80
C LEU A 87 -6.32 -1.80 -4.70
N GLN A 88 -7.24 -2.66 -5.16
CA GLN A 88 -8.39 -2.22 -5.96
C GLN A 88 -9.31 -1.30 -5.16
N GLU A 89 -9.61 -1.63 -3.90
CA GLU A 89 -10.39 -0.78 -3.01
C GLU A 89 -9.73 0.59 -2.83
N ALA A 90 -8.43 0.62 -2.52
CA ALA A 90 -7.67 1.86 -2.34
C ALA A 90 -7.66 2.71 -3.63
N PHE A 91 -7.51 2.08 -4.80
CA PHE A 91 -7.58 2.74 -6.10
C PHE A 91 -8.95 3.41 -6.35
N ILE A 92 -10.04 2.69 -6.08
CA ILE A 92 -11.41 3.21 -6.23
C ILE A 92 -11.66 4.39 -5.28
N LEU A 93 -11.24 4.28 -4.01
CA LEU A 93 -11.40 5.34 -3.02
C LEU A 93 -10.60 6.61 -3.36
N ALA A 94 -9.45 6.46 -4.02
CA ALA A 94 -8.61 7.56 -4.44
C ALA A 94 -9.24 8.42 -5.54
N GLY A 95 -10.23 7.86 -6.23
CA GLY A 95 -11.27 8.57 -6.98
C GLY A 95 -11.00 8.69 -8.46
#